data_AF-A0A7R9DH22-F1
#
_entry.id   AF-A0A7R9DH22-F1
#
_cell.length_a   1.000
_cell.length_b   1.000
_cell.length_c   1.000
_cell.angle_alpha   90.00
_cell.angle_beta   90.00
_cell.angle_gamma   90.00
#
_symmetry.space_group_name_H-M   'P 1'
#
loop_
_entity.id
_entity.type
_entity.pdbx_description
1 polymer ?
#
loop_
_entity_poly.entity_id
_entity_poly.type
_entity_poly.pdbx_seq_one_letter_code
_entity_poly.pdbx_strand_id
1 'polypeptide(L)'
;MKATWYQWFQNNLCRKDACTWLIKYSPVSNVVNKVDRLHNRVMKSIYLEHSALAVSFTLYTSPWDYTTLDAYFNHSHYTRALPPIPRNCPKAMGVTGPSPNSVDRKSGDVAGPVTLPSIDEVFELLLEHREFIPDPRHTNLLFAMYAQHFGLQFLQTITSSAHGVRDRQCSQGGPKLGILPASVADWSKELHSQ
;
A
#
# COMPACT_ATOMS: atom_id res chain seq x y z
N MET A 1 27.18 4.86 9.79
CA MET A 1 27.30 3.38 9.82
C MET A 1 28.35 3.00 8.78
N LYS A 2 29.41 2.27 9.14
CA LYS A 2 30.42 1.83 8.17
C LYS A 2 29.79 0.73 7.32
N ALA A 3 29.65 0.95 6.01
CA ALA A 3 29.16 -0.08 5.11
C ALA A 3 30.14 -1.25 5.13
N THR A 4 29.71 -2.38 5.67
CA THR A 4 30.51 -3.60 5.72
C THR A 4 30.58 -4.21 4.32
N TRP A 5 31.69 -4.87 3.98
CA TRP A 5 31.84 -5.61 2.72
C TRP A 5 30.66 -6.53 2.41
N TYR A 6 30.04 -7.10 3.45
CA TYR A 6 28.85 -7.92 3.35
C TYR A 6 27.61 -7.16 2.82
N GLN A 7 27.34 -5.95 3.32
CA GLN A 7 26.22 -5.13 2.83
C GLN A 7 26.44 -4.70 1.38
N TRP A 8 27.67 -4.34 1.03
CA TRP A 8 28.03 -4.03 -0.35
C TRP A 8 27.82 -5.25 -1.27
N PHE A 9 28.26 -6.43 -0.83
CA PHE A 9 28.11 -7.67 -1.59
C PHE A 9 26.64 -8.04 -1.80
N GLN A 10 25.81 -7.96 -0.74
CA GLN A 10 24.38 -8.18 -0.85
C GLN A 10 23.69 -7.22 -1.81
N ASN A 11 24.02 -5.92 -1.72
CA ASN A 11 23.41 -4.91 -2.58
C ASN A 11 23.76 -5.08 -4.06
N ASN A 12 24.97 -5.59 -4.38
CA ASN A 12 25.41 -5.75 -5.76
C ASN A 12 25.07 -7.11 -6.38
N LEU A 13 24.97 -8.20 -5.59
CA LEU A 13 24.59 -9.51 -6.12
C LEU A 13 23.08 -9.78 -6.10
N CYS A 14 22.33 -9.16 -5.19
CA CYS A 14 20.88 -9.30 -5.15
C CYS A 14 20.24 -8.45 -6.24
N ARG A 15 20.44 -8.85 -7.50
CA ARG A 15 19.79 -8.24 -8.65
C ARG A 15 18.32 -8.63 -8.61
N LYS A 16 17.42 -7.68 -8.35
CA LYS A 16 15.96 -7.90 -8.28
C LYS A 16 15.40 -8.61 -9.52
N ASP A 17 16.08 -8.41 -10.64
CA ASP A 17 15.81 -8.99 -11.96
C ASP A 17 16.09 -10.51 -12.02
N ALA A 18 16.83 -11.05 -11.04
CA ALA A 18 17.15 -12.47 -10.97
C ALA A 18 15.93 -13.31 -10.54
N CYS A 19 15.13 -12.85 -9.60
CA CYS A 19 13.97 -13.63 -9.17
C CYS A 19 12.84 -13.63 -10.21
N THR A 20 12.74 -12.59 -11.04
CA THR A 20 11.75 -12.53 -12.11
C THR A 20 12.03 -13.48 -13.27
N TRP A 21 13.30 -13.83 -13.57
CA TRP A 21 13.58 -14.85 -14.59
C TRP A 21 13.14 -16.26 -14.16
N LEU A 22 13.25 -16.58 -12.86
CA LEU A 22 12.78 -17.86 -12.30
C LEU A 22 11.27 -18.04 -12.48
N ILE A 23 10.50 -16.95 -12.34
CA ILE A 23 9.05 -16.95 -12.53
C ILE A 23 8.70 -16.99 -14.03
N LYS A 24 9.50 -16.34 -14.88
CA LYS A 24 9.24 -16.21 -16.33
C LYS A 24 9.60 -17.47 -17.13
N TYR A 25 10.61 -18.24 -16.69
CA TYR A 25 11.09 -19.42 -17.42
C TYR A 25 10.43 -20.72 -16.93
N SER A 26 9.41 -21.16 -17.67
CA SER A 26 8.56 -22.32 -17.35
C SER A 26 9.33 -23.63 -17.04
N PRO A 27 10.37 -24.04 -17.80
CA PRO A 27 11.05 -25.30 -17.54
C PRO A 27 11.80 -25.35 -16.20
N VAL A 28 12.46 -24.27 -15.79
CA VAL A 28 13.18 -24.21 -14.50
C VAL A 28 12.18 -24.20 -13.34
N SER A 29 11.11 -23.41 -13.44
CA SER A 29 10.05 -23.37 -12.42
C SER A 29 9.41 -24.74 -12.21
N ASN A 30 9.18 -25.51 -13.28
CA ASN A 30 8.65 -26.87 -13.19
C ASN A 30 9.57 -27.83 -12.43
N VAL A 31 10.90 -27.72 -12.60
CA VAL A 31 11.87 -28.52 -11.84
C VAL A 31 11.89 -28.09 -10.38
N VAL A 32 11.87 -26.79 -10.11
CA VAL A 32 11.86 -26.22 -8.75
C VAL A 32 10.62 -26.66 -7.98
N ASN A 33 9.44 -26.63 -8.61
CA ASN A 33 8.17 -27.00 -7.99
C ASN A 33 8.03 -28.52 -7.76
N LYS A 34 8.71 -29.36 -8.55
CA LYS A 34 8.71 -30.82 -8.35
C LYS A 34 9.57 -31.29 -7.18
N VAL A 35 10.54 -30.48 -6.76
CA VAL A 35 11.46 -30.82 -5.67
C VAL A 35 11.05 -30.08 -4.41
N ASP A 36 10.35 -30.75 -3.49
CA ASP A 36 9.80 -30.15 -2.27
C ASP A 36 10.83 -29.34 -1.45
N ARG A 37 12.06 -29.85 -1.33
CA ARG A 37 13.14 -29.16 -0.61
C ARG A 37 13.54 -27.84 -1.26
N LEU A 38 13.53 -27.78 -2.60
CA LEU A 38 13.91 -26.59 -3.34
C LEU A 38 12.77 -25.58 -3.32
N HIS A 39 11.54 -26.03 -3.61
CA HIS A 39 10.33 -25.22 -3.48
C HIS A 39 10.20 -24.57 -2.09
N ASN A 40 10.33 -25.36 -1.01
CA ASN A 40 10.18 -24.85 0.35
C ASN A 40 11.29 -23.86 0.75
N ARG A 41 12.51 -24.05 0.25
CA ARG A 41 13.61 -23.09 0.46
C ARG A 41 13.35 -21.77 -0.27
N VAL A 42 12.92 -21.85 -1.53
CA VAL A 42 12.61 -20.67 -2.35
C VAL A 42 11.43 -19.90 -1.73
N MET A 43 10.35 -20.58 -1.37
CA MET A 43 9.19 -19.96 -0.71
C MET A 43 9.56 -19.33 0.64
N LYS A 44 10.39 -20.01 1.44
CA LYS A 44 10.89 -19.44 2.70
C LYS A 44 11.71 -18.17 2.46
N SER A 45 12.58 -18.14 1.45
CA SER A 45 13.35 -16.94 1.11
C SER A 45 12.45 -15.78 0.70
N ILE A 46 11.49 -16.03 -0.21
CA ILE A 46 10.53 -15.01 -0.66
C ILE A 46 9.75 -14.44 0.53
N TYR A 47 9.27 -15.31 1.43
CA TYR A 47 8.53 -14.90 2.62
C TYR A 47 9.39 -14.03 3.55
N LEU A 48 10.62 -14.43 3.82
CA LEU A 48 11.53 -13.67 4.70
C LEU A 48 11.91 -12.31 4.10
N GLU A 49 12.16 -12.25 2.79
CA GLU A 49 12.49 -10.99 2.13
C GLU A 49 11.32 -10.00 2.13
N HIS A 50 10.11 -10.47 1.82
CA HIS A 50 8.93 -9.60 1.77
C HIS A 50 8.45 -9.20 3.18
N SER A 51 8.51 -10.11 4.15
CA SER A 51 8.17 -9.79 5.53
C SER A 51 9.18 -8.83 6.18
N ALA A 52 10.45 -8.82 5.75
CA ALA A 52 11.45 -7.86 6.23
C ALA A 52 11.17 -6.42 5.76
N LEU A 53 10.46 -6.22 4.64
CA LEU A 53 10.02 -4.90 4.19
C LEU A 53 8.77 -4.41 4.94
N ALA A 54 7.97 -5.33 5.47
CA ALA A 54 6.84 -4.98 6.30
C ALA A 54 7.34 -4.55 7.69
N VAL A 55 7.05 -3.31 8.07
CA VAL A 55 7.35 -2.85 9.42
C VAL A 55 6.33 -3.51 10.36
N SER A 56 6.83 -4.31 11.31
CA SER A 56 6.00 -5.08 12.24
C SER A 56 5.31 -4.25 13.31
N PHE A 57 5.80 -3.03 13.57
CA PHE A 57 5.20 -2.09 14.51
C PHE A 57 4.70 -0.84 13.79
N THR A 58 3.65 -0.26 14.35
CA THR A 58 2.98 0.94 13.82
C THR A 58 3.85 2.17 14.09
N LEU A 59 4.68 2.54 13.12
CA LEU A 59 5.60 3.66 13.23
C LEU A 59 4.90 5.02 13.20
N TYR A 60 4.05 5.21 12.20
CA TYR A 60 3.43 6.50 11.85
C TYR A 60 1.95 6.28 11.58
N THR A 61 1.12 7.25 11.94
CA THR A 61 -0.33 7.24 11.70
C THR A 61 -0.77 8.55 11.04
N SER A 62 -2.09 8.75 10.85
CA SER A 62 -2.57 10.05 10.36
C SER A 62 -2.30 11.23 11.30
N PRO A 63 -2.49 11.12 12.63
CA PRO A 63 -2.17 12.20 13.57
C PRO A 63 -0.70 12.26 14.01
N TRP A 64 0.03 11.14 13.98
CA TRP A 64 1.37 11.04 14.58
C TRP A 64 2.46 10.82 13.53
N ASP A 65 3.43 11.74 13.49
CA ASP A 65 4.57 11.74 12.57
C ASP A 65 5.80 11.01 13.15
N TYR A 66 5.68 10.49 14.37
CA TYR A 66 6.72 9.79 15.12
C TYR A 66 6.10 8.68 15.97
N THR A 67 6.93 7.76 16.46
CA THR A 67 6.49 6.63 17.26
C THR A 67 5.94 7.10 18.61
N THR A 68 4.65 6.89 18.84
CA THR A 68 3.98 7.17 20.11
C THR A 68 3.28 5.92 20.63
N LEU A 69 3.03 5.91 21.93
CA LEU A 69 2.26 4.86 22.58
C LEU A 69 0.82 4.82 22.05
N ASP A 70 0.23 5.98 21.79
CA ASP A 70 -1.11 6.08 21.18
C ASP A 70 -1.13 5.55 19.74
N ALA A 71 -0.12 5.85 18.91
CA ALA A 71 -0.01 5.27 17.57
C ALA A 71 0.07 3.73 17.59
N TYR A 72 0.63 3.15 18.66
CA TYR A 72 0.72 1.70 18.85
C TYR A 72 -0.57 1.05 19.30
N PHE A 73 -1.22 1.59 20.32
CA PHE A 73 -2.42 0.98 20.89
C PHE A 73 -3.71 1.39 20.17
N ASN A 74 -3.73 2.52 19.46
CA ASN A 74 -4.91 2.99 18.75
C ASN A 74 -4.96 2.44 17.32
N HIS A 75 -5.54 1.25 17.21
CA HIS A 75 -5.76 0.56 15.94
C HIS A 75 -6.92 1.13 15.10
N SER A 76 -7.56 2.22 15.52
CA SER A 76 -8.56 2.92 14.69
C SER A 76 -7.90 3.69 13.55
N HIS A 77 -6.60 3.96 13.61
CA HIS A 77 -5.87 4.67 12.57
C HIS A 77 -5.18 3.73 11.60
N TYR A 78 -5.13 4.12 10.33
CA TYR A 78 -4.25 3.46 9.36
C TYR A 78 -2.80 3.78 9.69
N THR A 79 -1.97 2.74 9.67
CA THR A 79 -0.53 2.84 9.81
C THR A 79 0.07 3.25 8.47
N ARG A 80 1.16 3.99 8.51
CA ARG A 80 1.89 4.44 7.32
C ARG A 80 3.30 3.90 7.34
N ALA A 81 3.79 3.47 6.18
CA ALA A 81 5.18 3.04 6.02
C ALA A 81 6.16 4.21 6.08
N LEU A 82 5.72 5.41 5.67
CA LEU A 82 6.49 6.64 5.68
C LEU A 82 5.77 7.70 6.53
N PRO A 83 6.52 8.61 7.19
CA PRO A 83 5.93 9.73 7.88
C PRO A 83 5.28 10.69 6.86
N PRO A 84 4.25 11.45 7.25
CA PRO A 84 3.71 12.48 6.39
C PRO A 84 4.71 13.62 6.17
N ILE A 85 4.44 14.42 5.15
CA ILE A 85 5.24 15.60 4.85
C ILE A 85 5.00 16.63 5.97
N PRO A 86 6.06 17.19 6.58
CA PRO A 86 5.92 18.21 7.61
C PRO A 86 5.13 19.41 7.11
N ARG A 87 4.27 19.96 7.98
CA ARG A 87 3.43 21.13 7.63
C ARG A 87 4.23 22.40 7.31
N ASN A 88 5.48 22.47 7.76
CA ASN A 88 6.37 23.62 7.58
C ASN A 88 7.30 23.47 6.37
N CYS A 89 6.90 22.69 5.36
CA CYS A 89 7.66 22.55 4.12
C CYS A 89 7.30 23.66 3.11
N PRO A 90 8.28 24.16 2.33
CA PRO A 90 8.04 25.23 1.35
C PRO A 90 7.18 24.78 0.16
N LYS A 91 7.09 23.47 -0.11
CA LYS A 91 6.29 22.88 -1.19
C LYS A 91 5.47 21.71 -0.66
N ALA A 92 4.38 21.40 -1.36
CA ALA A 92 3.49 20.30 -0.98
C ALA A 92 4.17 18.92 -0.94
N MET A 93 5.23 18.71 -1.74
CA MET A 93 6.04 17.48 -1.77
C MET A 93 7.38 17.59 -1.02
N GLY A 94 7.51 18.55 -0.10
CA GLY A 94 8.74 18.80 0.66
C GLY A 94 9.54 19.97 0.08
N VAL A 95 10.72 19.70 -0.50
CA VAL A 95 11.63 20.72 -1.07
C VAL A 95 11.71 20.66 -2.61
N THR A 96 11.44 19.48 -3.16
CA THR A 96 11.42 19.21 -4.61
C THR A 96 10.03 19.45 -5.18
N GLY A 97 9.96 19.91 -6.43
CA GLY A 97 8.72 20.21 -7.12
C GLY A 97 8.79 21.54 -7.88
N PRO A 98 7.70 21.95 -8.56
CA PRO A 98 7.63 23.21 -9.29
C PRO A 98 8.13 24.39 -8.43
N SER A 99 8.78 25.35 -9.07
CA SER A 99 9.29 26.55 -8.38
C SER A 99 8.15 27.56 -8.24
N PRO A 100 8.10 28.41 -7.19
CA PRO A 100 7.14 29.52 -7.11
C PRO A 100 7.13 30.47 -8.33
N ASN A 101 8.14 30.37 -9.21
CA ASN A 101 8.24 31.14 -10.45
C ASN A 101 7.73 30.39 -11.69
N SER A 102 7.24 29.14 -11.57
CA SER A 102 6.43 28.54 -12.63
C SER A 102 5.04 29.14 -12.56
N VAL A 103 4.91 30.31 -13.19
CA VAL A 103 3.65 31.01 -13.37
C VAL A 103 2.68 30.08 -14.10
N ASP A 104 1.70 29.54 -13.38
CA ASP A 104 0.45 29.15 -14.01
C ASP A 104 -0.16 30.43 -14.57
N ARG A 105 -0.11 30.59 -15.90
CA ARG A 105 -0.49 31.79 -16.65
C ARG A 105 -1.95 32.24 -16.45
N LYS A 106 -2.72 31.62 -15.55
CA LYS A 106 -4.18 31.75 -15.43
C LYS A 106 -4.70 32.30 -14.09
N SER A 107 -3.92 32.38 -13.02
CA SER A 107 -4.42 32.85 -11.72
C SER A 107 -3.45 33.88 -11.13
N GLY A 108 -3.80 35.16 -11.26
CA GLY A 108 -3.03 36.29 -10.77
C GLY A 108 -3.23 36.58 -9.29
N ASP A 109 -3.22 35.55 -8.43
CA ASP A 109 -3.40 35.68 -6.99
C ASP A 109 -2.18 35.16 -6.20
N VAL A 110 -1.93 35.78 -5.05
CA VAL A 110 -0.72 35.62 -4.19
C VAL A 110 -0.52 34.15 -3.78
N ALA A 111 0.63 33.58 -4.18
CA ALA A 111 0.93 32.16 -4.07
C ALA A 111 1.07 31.67 -2.61
N GLY A 112 0.16 30.76 -2.21
CA GLY A 112 0.38 29.82 -1.11
C GLY A 112 1.47 28.78 -1.44
N PRO A 113 1.65 27.75 -0.61
CA PRO A 113 2.64 26.68 -0.88
C PRO A 113 2.41 26.09 -2.27
N VAL A 114 3.49 25.95 -3.06
CA VAL A 114 3.48 25.48 -4.46
C VAL A 114 2.51 24.31 -4.64
N THR A 115 1.48 24.54 -5.43
CA THR A 115 0.31 23.66 -5.57
C THR A 115 0.63 22.46 -6.45
N LEU A 116 0.14 21.27 -6.05
CA LEU A 116 0.09 20.12 -6.95
C LEU A 116 -0.84 20.46 -8.14
N PRO A 117 -0.65 19.81 -9.31
CA PRO A 117 -1.60 19.95 -10.41
C PRO A 117 -3.01 19.60 -9.94
N SER A 118 -4.02 20.18 -10.58
CA SER A 118 -5.41 19.92 -10.24
C SER A 118 -5.73 18.43 -10.45
N ILE A 119 -6.55 17.87 -9.57
CA ILE A 119 -6.91 16.45 -9.60
C ILE A 119 -7.67 16.14 -10.90
N ASP A 120 -8.52 17.07 -11.34
CA ASP A 120 -9.34 16.92 -12.54
C ASP A 120 -8.47 16.83 -13.80
N GLU A 121 -7.45 17.69 -13.95
CA GLU A 121 -6.52 17.63 -15.09
C GLU A 121 -5.72 16.32 -15.11
N VAL A 122 -5.22 15.87 -13.95
CA VAL A 122 -4.48 14.61 -13.85
C VAL A 122 -5.37 13.42 -14.21
N PHE A 123 -6.63 13.46 -13.77
CA PHE A 123 -7.59 12.41 -14.05
C PHE A 123 -7.92 12.33 -15.54
N GLU A 124 -8.30 13.45 -16.16
CA GLU A 124 -8.67 13.52 -17.58
C GLU A 124 -7.52 13.15 -18.53
N LEU A 125 -6.28 13.50 -18.15
CA LEU A 125 -5.09 13.27 -18.99
C LEU A 125 -4.49 11.87 -18.83
N LEU A 126 -4.46 11.30 -17.62
CA LEU A 126 -3.69 10.08 -17.34
C LEU A 126 -4.54 8.88 -16.93
N LEU A 127 -5.66 9.09 -16.24
CA LEU A 127 -6.44 8.01 -15.61
C LEU A 127 -7.76 7.74 -16.34
N GLU A 128 -8.30 8.73 -17.05
CA GLU A 128 -9.53 8.58 -17.81
C GLU A 128 -9.31 7.57 -18.93
N HIS A 129 -10.09 6.50 -18.85
CA HIS A 129 -9.98 5.37 -19.73
C HIS A 129 -10.73 5.65 -21.04
N ARG A 130 -10.01 5.73 -22.16
CA ARG A 130 -10.58 6.02 -23.50
C ARG A 130 -11.06 4.77 -24.22
N GLU A 131 -10.29 3.68 -24.13
CA GLU A 131 -10.53 2.41 -24.83
C GLU A 131 -10.12 1.23 -23.96
N PHE A 132 -10.91 0.15 -23.96
CA PHE A 132 -10.66 -1.03 -23.13
C PHE A 132 -9.32 -1.70 -23.43
N ILE A 133 -8.41 -1.65 -22.46
CA ILE A 133 -7.11 -2.33 -22.51
C ILE A 133 -7.25 -3.62 -21.70
N PRO A 134 -7.40 -4.79 -22.35
CA PRO A 134 -7.44 -6.05 -21.64
C PRO A 134 -6.08 -6.33 -20.98
N ASP A 135 -6.07 -6.96 -19.80
CA ASP A 135 -4.83 -7.38 -19.16
C ASP A 135 -4.10 -8.40 -20.06
N PRO A 136 -2.81 -8.20 -20.41
CA PRO A 136 -2.01 -9.18 -21.15
C PRO A 136 -1.93 -10.56 -20.46
N ARG A 137 -2.23 -10.66 -19.16
CA ARG A 137 -2.30 -11.93 -18.41
C ARG A 137 -3.68 -12.59 -18.45
N HIS A 138 -4.64 -12.01 -19.17
CA HIS A 138 -6.00 -12.53 -19.33
C HIS A 138 -6.74 -12.78 -18.01
N THR A 139 -6.62 -11.88 -17.03
CA THR A 139 -7.41 -11.95 -15.80
C THR A 139 -8.90 -11.78 -16.10
N ASN A 140 -9.75 -12.57 -15.45
CA ASN A 140 -11.20 -12.55 -15.65
C ASN A 140 -11.90 -11.62 -14.64
N LEU A 141 -13.19 -11.37 -14.87
CA LEU A 141 -14.02 -10.56 -13.96
C LEU A 141 -14.15 -11.18 -12.56
N LEU A 142 -14.12 -12.52 -12.48
CA LEU A 142 -14.16 -13.23 -11.21
C LEU A 142 -12.99 -12.83 -10.31
N PHE A 143 -11.79 -12.69 -10.87
CA PHE A 143 -10.61 -12.23 -10.14
C PHE A 143 -10.79 -10.79 -9.63
N ALA A 144 -11.34 -9.88 -10.45
CA ALA A 144 -11.57 -8.50 -10.05
C ALA A 144 -12.60 -8.40 -8.89
N MET A 145 -13.71 -9.13 -8.99
CA MET A 145 -14.74 -9.16 -7.94
C MET A 145 -14.22 -9.81 -6.66
N TYR A 146 -13.40 -10.86 -6.77
CA TYR A 146 -12.75 -11.46 -5.62
C TYR A 146 -11.78 -10.48 -4.93
N ALA A 147 -10.97 -9.76 -5.71
CA ALA A 147 -10.06 -8.75 -5.17
C ALA A 147 -10.81 -7.63 -4.45
N GLN A 148 -11.94 -7.18 -4.99
CA GLN A 148 -12.81 -6.20 -4.33
C GLN A 148 -13.39 -6.77 -3.03
N HIS A 149 -13.98 -7.96 -3.07
CA HIS A 149 -14.57 -8.61 -1.90
C HIS A 149 -13.53 -8.80 -0.79
N PHE A 150 -12.36 -9.34 -1.12
CA PHE A 150 -11.27 -9.54 -0.17
C PHE A 150 -10.71 -8.21 0.36
N GLY A 151 -10.48 -7.23 -0.52
CA GLY A 151 -9.96 -5.91 -0.15
C GLY A 151 -10.85 -5.15 0.82
N LEU A 152 -12.17 -5.18 0.59
CA LEU A 152 -13.15 -4.51 1.43
C LEU A 152 -13.26 -5.10 2.85
N GLN A 153 -12.70 -6.28 3.11
CA GLN A 153 -12.62 -6.84 4.48
C GLN A 153 -11.72 -5.99 5.40
N PHE A 154 -10.71 -5.32 4.84
CA PHE A 154 -9.72 -4.56 5.63
C PHE A 154 -9.62 -3.08 5.24
N LEU A 155 -10.13 -2.67 4.07
CA LEU A 155 -10.14 -1.28 3.60
C LEU A 155 -11.49 -0.60 3.86
N GLN A 156 -11.85 -0.44 5.13
CA GLN A 156 -13.06 0.28 5.53
C GLN A 156 -12.69 1.64 6.14
N THR A 157 -13.01 2.72 5.45
CA THR A 157 -12.78 4.09 5.92
C THR A 157 -14.09 4.71 6.39
N ILE A 158 -14.09 5.30 7.60
CA ILE A 158 -15.26 6.03 8.09
C ILE A 158 -15.28 7.41 7.43
N THR A 159 -16.28 7.68 6.58
CA THR A 159 -16.42 8.97 5.87
C THR A 159 -16.81 10.12 6.80
N SER A 160 -17.46 9.83 7.93
CA SER A 160 -17.82 10.84 8.95
C SER A 160 -16.65 11.26 9.85
N SER A 161 -15.54 10.52 9.82
CA SER A 161 -14.33 10.83 10.58
C SER A 161 -13.28 11.47 9.69
N ALA A 162 -12.25 12.07 10.31
CA ALA A 162 -11.10 12.61 9.57
C ALA A 162 -10.42 11.51 8.72
N HIS A 163 -9.84 11.90 7.59
CA HIS A 163 -9.12 10.98 6.70
C HIS A 163 -8.04 10.17 7.44
N GLY A 164 -7.96 8.88 7.13
CA GLY A 164 -7.01 7.96 7.76
C GLY A 164 -7.53 7.27 9.02
N VAL A 165 -8.83 7.37 9.31
CA VAL A 165 -9.52 6.58 10.33
C VAL A 165 -10.24 5.38 9.69
N ARG A 166 -10.00 4.20 10.25
CA ARG A 166 -10.64 2.94 9.93
C ARG A 166 -11.85 2.72 10.84
N ASP A 167 -12.81 1.94 10.36
CA ASP A 167 -13.83 1.37 11.25
C ASP A 167 -13.18 0.56 12.38
N ARG A 168 -13.62 0.79 13.62
CA ARG A 168 -13.13 0.12 14.83
C ARG A 168 -13.32 -1.39 14.77
N GLN A 169 -14.23 -1.90 13.95
CA GLN A 169 -14.44 -3.35 13.79
C GLN A 169 -13.31 -4.03 12.99
N CYS A 170 -12.68 -3.32 12.04
CA CYS A 170 -11.54 -3.80 11.23
C CYS A 170 -10.17 -3.53 11.88
N SER A 171 -10.16 -3.07 13.13
CA SER A 171 -8.99 -2.70 13.94
C SER A 171 -8.06 -3.88 14.24
N GLN A 172 -8.57 -5.12 14.27
CA GLN A 172 -7.73 -6.29 14.48
C GLN A 172 -7.05 -6.65 13.15
N GLY A 173 -5.82 -6.15 12.94
CA GLY A 173 -5.06 -6.13 11.70
C GLY A 173 -4.78 -7.48 11.02
N GLY A 174 -5.82 -8.15 10.52
CA GLY A 174 -5.73 -9.38 9.74
C GLY A 174 -7.06 -9.76 9.08
N PRO A 175 -7.06 -10.78 8.21
CA PRO A 175 -8.25 -11.25 7.52
C PRO A 175 -9.19 -11.92 8.52
N LYS A 176 -10.26 -11.22 8.91
CA LYS A 176 -11.44 -11.86 9.48
C LYS A 176 -12.43 -12.08 8.35
N LEU A 177 -12.99 -13.29 8.25
CA LEU A 177 -14.07 -13.57 7.32
C LEU A 177 -15.31 -12.76 7.73
N GLY A 178 -15.42 -11.53 7.24
CA GLY A 178 -16.55 -10.64 7.50
C GLY A 178 -16.37 -9.31 6.79
N ILE A 179 -17.26 -9.00 5.84
CA ILE A 179 -17.37 -7.69 5.16
C ILE A 179 -18.44 -6.82 5.84
N LEU A 180 -19.22 -7.41 6.73
CA LEU A 180 -20.42 -6.78 7.26
C LEU A 180 -20.06 -5.65 8.23
N PRO A 181 -20.54 -4.42 7.97
CA PRO A 181 -20.33 -3.30 8.87
C PRO A 181 -21.28 -3.37 10.07
N ALA A 182 -20.82 -2.77 11.18
CA ALA A 182 -21.43 -2.69 12.51
C ALA A 182 -21.44 -4.00 13.30
N SER A 183 -20.94 -3.93 14.55
CA SER A 183 -21.14 -4.91 15.64
C SER A 183 -21.26 -6.36 15.17
N VAL A 184 -20.12 -7.00 14.87
CA VAL A 184 -20.06 -8.44 14.54
C VAL A 184 -20.81 -9.27 15.59
N ALA A 185 -20.88 -8.84 16.85
CA ALA A 185 -21.64 -9.55 17.87
C ALA A 185 -23.16 -9.48 17.66
N ASP A 186 -23.71 -8.35 17.23
CA ASP A 186 -25.17 -8.19 17.09
C ASP A 186 -25.66 -8.68 15.72
N TRP A 187 -24.92 -8.41 14.64
CA TRP A 187 -25.25 -8.93 13.31
C TRP A 187 -24.95 -10.41 13.17
N SER A 188 -23.92 -10.94 13.83
CA SER A 188 -23.75 -12.40 13.89
C SER A 188 -24.94 -13.03 14.61
N LYS A 189 -25.47 -12.43 15.68
CA LYS A 189 -26.67 -12.97 16.33
C LYS A 189 -27.88 -12.93 15.39
N GLU A 190 -28.08 -11.83 14.68
CA GLU A 190 -29.18 -11.69 13.71
C GLU A 190 -29.08 -12.72 12.57
N LEU A 191 -27.90 -12.88 11.97
CA LEU A 191 -27.67 -13.83 10.87
C LEU A 191 -27.81 -15.29 11.28
N HIS A 192 -27.49 -15.64 12.52
CA HIS A 192 -27.69 -16.99 13.04
C HIS A 192 -29.11 -17.22 13.58
N SER A 193 -29.95 -16.18 13.61
CA SER A 193 -31.34 -16.26 14.05
C SER A 193 -32.35 -16.45 12.91
N GLN A 194 -31.89 -16.38 11.65
CA GLN A 194 -32.67 -16.70 10.44
C GLN A 194 -32.39 -18.12 9.97
#